data_AF-Q8TYF5-F1
#
_entry.id   AF-Q8TYF5-F1
#
_cell.length_a   1.000
_cell.length_b   1.000
_cell.length_c   1.000
_cell.angle_alpha   90.00
_cell.angle_beta   90.00
_cell.angle_gamma   90.00
#
_symmetry.space_group_name_H-M   'P 1'
#
loop_
_entity.id
_entity.type
_entity.pdbx_description
1 polymer ?
#
loop_
_entity_poly.entity_id
_entity_poly.type
_entity_poly.pdbx_seq_one_letter_code
_entity_poly.pdbx_strand_id
1 'polypeptide(L)'
;MRLLKAGDRIQGPGWEGKVTAVLDVDGCRVVITSSNPENVPKRVRGGGTVCELAFHDPVGGFAAYWVEPDHSEATDVGSPEEGTCAVHIGNRWILAEVLEVGRRELSIRIPNVAIPGPGDAGAPVAQNERVVGMLYMYFLEDDCVGRAVRMDVIEERTERALKRLRGRQRARSIRP
;
A
#
# COMPACT_ATOMS: atom_id res chain seq x y z
N MET A 1 20.56 1.70 -10.59
CA MET A 1 19.70 1.53 -9.40
C MET A 1 18.25 1.46 -9.88
N ARG A 2 17.42 0.54 -9.37
CA ARG A 2 16.02 0.41 -9.79
C ARG A 2 15.17 1.26 -8.84
N LEU A 3 14.32 2.13 -9.37
CA LEU A 3 13.38 2.91 -8.57
C LEU A 3 12.36 1.99 -7.91
N LEU A 4 12.05 2.26 -6.63
CA LEU A 4 11.01 1.57 -5.90
C LEU A 4 9.63 2.05 -6.37
N LYS A 5 8.73 1.12 -6.70
CA LYS A 5 7.39 1.43 -7.22
C LYS A 5 6.33 0.41 -6.81
N ALA A 6 5.06 0.71 -7.11
CA ALA A 6 3.94 -0.20 -6.88
C ALA A 6 4.20 -1.61 -7.45
N GLY A 7 3.91 -2.64 -6.64
CA GLY A 7 4.12 -4.04 -6.96
C GLY A 7 5.51 -4.60 -6.59
N ASP A 8 6.49 -3.74 -6.34
CA ASP A 8 7.82 -4.16 -5.88
C ASP A 8 7.75 -4.81 -4.51
N ARG A 9 8.68 -5.75 -4.26
CA ARG A 9 8.84 -6.38 -2.94
C ARG A 9 9.58 -5.47 -1.99
N ILE A 10 9.18 -5.52 -0.73
CA ILE A 10 9.79 -4.79 0.37
C ILE A 10 9.88 -5.69 1.60
N GLN A 11 11.00 -5.62 2.31
CA GLN A 11 11.34 -6.59 3.37
C GLN A 11 11.90 -5.89 4.60
N GLY A 12 11.52 -6.38 5.78
CA GLY A 12 12.06 -5.97 7.07
C GLY A 12 12.38 -7.20 7.93
N PRO A 13 12.91 -7.02 9.15
CA PRO A 13 13.19 -8.14 10.05
C PRO A 13 11.92 -8.96 10.33
N GLY A 14 11.88 -10.21 9.84
CA GLY A 14 10.75 -11.12 10.04
C GLY A 14 9.46 -10.72 9.30
N TRP A 15 9.55 -9.84 8.30
CA TRP A 15 8.39 -9.35 7.55
C TRP A 15 8.73 -9.15 6.06
N GLU A 16 7.82 -9.55 5.19
CA GLU A 16 7.89 -9.32 3.74
C GLU A 16 6.51 -8.91 3.24
N GLY A 17 6.47 -7.99 2.27
CA GLY A 17 5.25 -7.57 1.60
C GLY A 17 5.53 -6.88 0.28
N LYS A 18 4.51 -6.21 -0.24
CA LYS A 18 4.58 -5.42 -1.47
C LYS A 18 4.39 -3.94 -1.19
N VAL A 19 5.06 -3.14 -2.01
CA VAL A 19 4.71 -1.74 -2.18
C VAL A 19 3.34 -1.68 -2.85
N THR A 20 2.35 -1.19 -2.12
CA THR A 20 1.04 -0.87 -2.68
C THR A 20 1.16 0.35 -3.59
N ALA A 21 1.71 1.43 -3.06
CA ALA A 21 1.82 2.70 -3.74
C ALA A 21 3.00 3.50 -3.17
N VAL A 22 3.54 4.40 -3.98
CA VAL A 22 4.41 5.47 -3.52
C VAL A 22 3.62 6.77 -3.64
N LEU A 23 3.25 7.36 -2.50
CA LEU A 23 2.52 8.62 -2.47
C LEU A 23 3.48 9.80 -2.39
N ASP A 24 3.17 10.88 -3.10
CA ASP A 24 3.80 12.18 -2.93
C ASP A 24 2.85 13.10 -2.17
N VAL A 25 3.20 13.43 -0.93
CA VAL A 25 2.38 14.26 -0.06
C VAL A 25 3.18 15.49 0.34
N ASP A 26 2.78 16.64 -0.20
CA ASP A 26 3.41 17.93 0.04
C ASP A 26 4.95 17.88 -0.11
N GLY A 27 5.44 17.24 -1.18
CA GLY A 27 6.88 17.13 -1.50
C GLY A 27 7.65 16.12 -0.66
N CYS A 28 6.99 15.29 0.15
CA CYS A 28 7.60 14.12 0.76
C CYS A 28 7.03 12.85 0.16
N ARG A 29 7.91 11.89 -0.17
CA ARG A 29 7.47 10.59 -0.65
C ARG A 29 7.43 9.54 0.43
N VAL A 30 6.34 8.77 0.42
CA VAL A 30 6.15 7.63 1.30
C VAL A 30 5.75 6.39 0.54
N VAL A 31 6.35 5.27 0.92
CA VAL A 31 5.98 3.93 0.49
C VAL A 31 4.85 3.45 1.38
N ILE A 32 3.74 3.08 0.76
CA ILE A 32 2.60 2.44 1.41
C ILE A 32 2.69 0.93 1.21
N THR A 33 2.51 0.18 2.30
CA THR A 33 2.40 -1.28 2.29
C THR A 33 1.41 -1.73 3.37
N SER A 34 0.84 -2.92 3.22
CA SER A 34 0.08 -3.56 4.29
C SER A 34 0.96 -3.73 5.53
N SER A 35 0.36 -3.64 6.72
CA SER A 35 1.03 -3.90 7.99
C SER A 35 0.29 -4.97 8.78
N ASN A 36 1.07 -5.81 9.47
CA ASN A 36 0.52 -6.61 10.57
C ASN A 36 0.56 -5.74 11.83
N PRO A 37 -0.57 -5.53 12.55
CA PRO A 37 -0.61 -4.69 13.74
C PRO A 37 0.36 -5.13 14.85
N GLU A 38 0.73 -6.41 14.89
CA GLU A 38 1.62 -6.98 15.91
C GLU A 38 3.11 -6.80 15.59
N ASN A 39 3.46 -6.66 14.31
CA ASN A 39 4.86 -6.60 13.88
C ASN A 39 5.04 -5.70 12.66
N VAL A 40 5.23 -4.40 12.91
CA VAL A 40 5.60 -3.41 11.89
C VAL A 40 7.08 -3.07 12.02
N PRO A 41 7.91 -3.41 11.02
CA PRO A 41 9.32 -3.06 11.04
C PRO A 41 9.54 -1.55 11.16
N LYS A 42 10.53 -1.12 11.95
CA LYS A 42 10.96 0.29 11.97
C LYS A 42 11.67 0.71 10.69
N ARG A 43 12.22 -0.26 9.96
CA ARG A 43 12.95 -0.08 8.70
C ARG A 43 12.67 -1.24 7.78
N VAL A 44 12.58 -0.93 6.50
CA VAL A 44 12.41 -1.91 5.44
C VAL A 44 13.36 -1.60 4.28
N ARG A 45 13.60 -2.58 3.42
CA ARG A 45 14.43 -2.46 2.22
C ARG A 45 13.66 -2.91 0.99
N GLY A 46 13.74 -2.14 -0.08
CA GLY A 46 13.16 -2.45 -1.39
C GLY A 46 13.89 -1.64 -2.46
N GLY A 47 14.01 -2.15 -3.68
CA GLY A 47 14.67 -1.40 -4.79
C GLY A 47 16.15 -1.04 -4.55
N GLY A 48 16.81 -1.64 -3.55
CA GLY A 48 18.16 -1.25 -3.13
C GLY A 48 18.23 -0.04 -2.19
N THR A 49 17.09 0.54 -1.80
CA THR A 49 17.00 1.62 -0.82
C THR A 49 16.48 1.12 0.54
N VAL A 50 16.81 1.86 1.60
CA VAL A 50 16.31 1.61 2.96
C VAL A 50 15.30 2.70 3.30
N CYS A 51 14.10 2.29 3.67
CA CYS A 51 13.01 3.18 4.04
C CYS A 51 12.76 3.10 5.55
N GLU A 52 12.65 4.25 6.21
CA GLU A 52 12.35 4.34 7.65
C GLU A 52 10.86 4.54 7.88
N LEU A 53 10.31 3.92 8.94
CA LEU A 53 8.89 4.03 9.26
C LEU A 53 8.52 5.48 9.59
N ALA A 54 7.62 6.06 8.80
CA ALA A 54 7.05 7.37 9.04
C ALA A 54 5.93 7.28 10.08
N PHE A 55 4.96 6.41 9.83
CA PHE A 55 3.89 6.07 10.77
C PHE A 55 3.25 4.73 10.42
N HIS A 56 2.45 4.23 11.35
CA HIS A 56 1.64 3.02 11.20
C HIS A 56 0.18 3.37 11.54
N ASP A 57 -0.77 2.97 10.68
CA ASP A 57 -2.21 3.06 10.94
C ASP A 57 -2.75 1.65 11.21
N PRO A 58 -2.85 1.23 12.48
CA PRO A 58 -3.35 -0.11 12.83
C PRO A 58 -4.85 -0.29 12.51
N VAL A 59 -5.61 0.80 12.41
CA VAL A 59 -7.04 0.75 12.05
C VAL A 59 -7.20 0.55 10.55
N GLY A 60 -6.32 1.17 9.75
CA GLY A 60 -6.27 1.01 8.31
C GLY A 60 -5.50 -0.22 7.83
N GLY A 61 -4.73 -0.88 8.71
CA GLY A 61 -3.92 -2.05 8.37
C GLY A 61 -2.77 -1.75 7.41
N PHE A 62 -2.22 -0.53 7.45
CA PHE A 62 -1.10 -0.13 6.59
C PHE A 62 -0.01 0.65 7.33
N ALA A 63 1.21 0.58 6.80
CA ALA A 63 2.34 1.38 7.24
C ALA A 63 2.87 2.25 6.10
N ALA A 64 3.37 3.43 6.47
CA ALA A 64 4.01 4.36 5.56
C ALA A 64 5.49 4.51 5.93
N TYR A 65 6.38 4.41 4.95
CA TYR A 65 7.82 4.55 5.13
C TYR A 65 8.37 5.68 4.27
N TRP A 66 9.25 6.52 4.82
CA TRP A 66 9.92 7.57 4.07
C TRP A 66 10.81 6.98 2.99
N VAL A 67 10.78 7.57 1.79
CA VAL A 67 11.67 7.25 0.69
C VAL A 67 12.07 8.53 -0.04
N GLU A 68 13.31 8.58 -0.52
CA GLU A 68 13.78 9.71 -1.30
C GLU A 68 13.13 9.74 -2.70
N PRO A 69 12.86 10.93 -3.26
CA PRO A 69 12.30 11.07 -4.60
C PRO A 69 13.14 10.46 -5.73
N ASP A 70 14.46 10.49 -5.63
CA ASP A 70 15.38 9.90 -6.63
C ASP A 70 15.49 8.37 -6.52
N HIS A 71 14.92 7.77 -5.47
CA HIS A 71 14.89 6.33 -5.22
C HIS A 71 13.53 5.68 -5.49
N SER A 72 12.54 6.45 -5.94
CA SER A 72 11.16 5.99 -6.07
C SER A 72 10.44 6.55 -7.30
N GLU A 73 9.35 5.90 -7.69
CA GLU A 73 8.43 6.35 -8.74
C GLU A 73 7.05 6.58 -8.12
N ALA A 74 6.55 7.82 -8.17
CA ALA A 74 5.24 8.17 -7.62
C ALA A 74 4.13 7.39 -8.33
N THR A 75 3.12 6.99 -7.56
CA THR A 75 2.01 6.17 -8.04
C THR A 75 0.77 7.06 -8.22
N ASP A 76 0.15 7.02 -9.41
CA ASP A 76 -1.16 7.64 -9.60
C ASP A 76 -2.23 6.82 -8.87
N VAL A 77 -3.05 7.48 -8.07
CA VAL A 77 -4.06 6.85 -7.22
C VAL A 77 -5.44 7.36 -7.57
N GLY A 78 -6.45 6.51 -7.36
CA GLY A 78 -7.82 6.84 -7.71
C GLY A 78 -8.83 6.26 -6.74
N SER A 79 -10.07 6.70 -6.92
CA SER A 79 -11.22 6.06 -6.29
C SER A 79 -11.62 4.81 -7.09
N PRO A 80 -11.95 3.70 -6.41
CA PRO A 80 -12.39 2.48 -7.05
C PRO A 80 -13.84 2.56 -7.53
N GLU A 81 -14.14 1.77 -8.56
CA GLU A 81 -15.49 1.53 -9.09
C GLU A 81 -15.73 0.02 -9.21
N GLU A 82 -17.00 -0.40 -9.20
CA GLU A 82 -17.35 -1.81 -9.49
C GLU A 82 -16.99 -2.17 -10.93
N GLY A 83 -16.59 -3.42 -11.15
CA GLY A 83 -16.22 -3.95 -12.46
C GLY A 83 -14.73 -4.27 -12.59
N THR A 84 -14.22 -4.26 -13.83
CA THR A 84 -12.89 -4.81 -14.15
C THR A 84 -11.77 -4.08 -13.42
N CYS A 85 -10.84 -4.84 -12.86
CA CYS A 85 -9.61 -4.35 -12.26
C CYS A 85 -8.43 -5.30 -12.52
N ALA A 86 -7.25 -4.93 -12.04
CA ALA A 86 -6.08 -5.81 -12.02
C ALA A 86 -5.46 -5.85 -10.62
N VAL A 87 -5.04 -7.03 -10.15
CA VAL A 87 -4.34 -7.21 -8.88
C VAL A 87 -2.92 -7.71 -9.14
N HIS A 88 -1.93 -7.13 -8.47
CA HIS A 88 -0.52 -7.49 -8.68
C HIS A 88 -0.06 -8.65 -7.78
N ILE A 89 -0.19 -9.87 -8.30
CA ILE A 89 0.06 -11.14 -7.59
C ILE A 89 1.35 -11.79 -8.10
N GLY A 90 2.22 -12.22 -7.20
CA GLY A 90 3.54 -12.73 -7.54
C GLY A 90 4.37 -11.63 -8.21
N ASN A 91 4.64 -11.77 -9.51
CA ASN A 91 5.36 -10.77 -10.32
C ASN A 91 4.55 -10.33 -11.55
N ARG A 92 3.21 -10.44 -11.49
CA ARG A 92 2.32 -10.21 -12.63
C ARG A 92 1.04 -9.49 -12.21
N TRP A 93 0.48 -8.72 -13.14
CA TRP A 93 -0.87 -8.20 -13.03
C TRP A 93 -1.88 -9.26 -13.47
N ILE A 94 -2.88 -9.48 -12.64
CA ILE A 94 -3.94 -10.47 -12.85
C ILE A 94 -5.24 -9.73 -13.05
N LEU A 95 -5.91 -9.98 -14.17
CA LEU A 95 -7.26 -9.45 -14.41
C LEU A 95 -8.21 -10.02 -13.35
N ALA A 96 -8.97 -9.14 -12.72
CA ALA A 96 -9.87 -9.42 -11.62
C ALA A 96 -11.11 -8.52 -11.74
N GLU A 97 -12.01 -8.62 -10.77
CA GLU A 97 -13.26 -7.85 -10.75
C GLU A 97 -13.52 -7.31 -9.36
N VAL A 98 -13.72 -6.00 -9.23
CA VAL A 98 -14.29 -5.37 -8.04
C VAL A 98 -15.79 -5.68 -8.03
N LEU A 99 -16.22 -6.47 -7.06
CA LEU A 99 -17.62 -6.88 -6.88
C LEU A 99 -18.45 -5.84 -6.14
N GLU A 100 -17.82 -5.15 -5.19
CA GLU A 100 -18.49 -4.21 -4.30
C GLU A 100 -17.51 -3.13 -3.86
N VAL A 101 -17.95 -1.86 -3.91
CA VAL A 101 -17.22 -0.73 -3.35
C VAL A 101 -17.86 -0.30 -2.03
N GLY A 102 -17.31 -0.80 -0.93
CA GLY A 102 -17.72 -0.40 0.42
C GLY A 102 -17.19 0.98 0.82
N ARG A 103 -17.56 1.41 2.03
CA ARG A 103 -17.12 2.71 2.58
C ARG A 103 -15.60 2.82 2.75
N ARG A 104 -14.92 1.71 3.04
CA ARG A 104 -13.46 1.67 3.31
C ARG A 104 -12.73 0.56 2.58
N GLU A 105 -13.46 -0.40 2.04
CA GLU A 105 -12.92 -1.65 1.53
C GLU A 105 -13.59 -2.04 0.21
N LEU A 106 -12.93 -2.93 -0.50
CA LEU A 106 -13.35 -3.52 -1.76
C LEU A 106 -13.49 -5.02 -1.58
N SER A 107 -14.54 -5.59 -2.16
CA SER A 107 -14.63 -7.03 -2.42
C SER A 107 -14.14 -7.29 -3.85
N ILE A 108 -13.19 -8.20 -4.02
CA ILE A 108 -12.54 -8.45 -5.33
C ILE A 108 -12.61 -9.93 -5.64
N ARG A 109 -13.17 -10.31 -6.79
CA ARG A 109 -13.05 -11.67 -7.33
C ARG A 109 -11.71 -11.81 -8.04
N ILE A 110 -10.88 -12.73 -7.57
CA ILE A 110 -9.60 -13.09 -8.17
C ILE A 110 -9.77 -14.46 -8.84
N PRO A 111 -9.35 -14.64 -10.11
CA PRO A 111 -9.43 -15.94 -10.76
C PRO A 111 -8.65 -17.02 -10.00
N ASN A 112 -9.23 -18.21 -9.84
CA ASN A 112 -8.63 -19.33 -9.10
C ASN A 112 -7.25 -19.79 -9.64
N VAL A 113 -6.89 -19.41 -10.87
CA VAL A 113 -5.56 -19.66 -11.47
C VAL A 113 -4.45 -18.74 -10.91
N ALA A 114 -4.79 -17.80 -10.04
CA ALA A 114 -3.90 -16.77 -9.54
C ALA A 114 -4.16 -16.44 -8.06
N ILE A 115 -4.22 -17.48 -7.22
CA ILE A 115 -4.39 -17.33 -5.76
C ILE A 115 -3.17 -16.56 -5.18
N PRO A 116 -3.38 -15.50 -4.37
CA PRO A 116 -2.29 -14.78 -3.71
C PRO A 116 -1.49 -15.68 -2.77
N GLY A 117 -0.16 -15.58 -2.82
CA GLY A 117 0.75 -16.35 -1.97
C GLY A 117 1.36 -15.53 -0.82
N PRO A 118 2.25 -16.16 -0.02
CA PRO A 118 3.09 -15.44 0.91
C PRO A 118 3.87 -14.30 0.20
N GLY A 119 3.84 -13.11 0.78
CA GLY A 119 4.48 -11.91 0.22
C GLY A 119 3.62 -11.11 -0.77
N ASP A 120 2.40 -11.56 -1.10
CA ASP A 120 1.42 -10.75 -1.86
C ASP A 120 0.56 -9.84 -0.96
N ALA A 121 0.78 -9.86 0.34
CA ALA A 121 0.20 -8.89 1.26
C ALA A 121 0.62 -7.46 0.86
N GLY A 122 -0.34 -6.56 0.75
CA GLY A 122 -0.12 -5.21 0.24
C GLY A 122 -0.10 -5.13 -1.29
N ALA A 123 -0.50 -6.19 -2.00
CA ALA A 123 -0.59 -6.15 -3.46
C ALA A 123 -1.49 -4.99 -3.92
N PRO A 124 -1.02 -4.13 -4.84
CA PRO A 124 -1.86 -3.10 -5.41
C PRO A 124 -2.98 -3.69 -6.26
N VAL A 125 -4.13 -3.04 -6.16
CA VAL A 125 -5.29 -3.21 -7.02
C VAL A 125 -5.36 -1.98 -7.90
N ALA A 126 -5.42 -2.16 -9.22
CA ALA A 126 -5.43 -1.09 -10.20
C ALA A 126 -6.67 -1.10 -11.09
N GLN A 127 -7.17 0.10 -11.43
CA GLN A 127 -8.21 0.35 -12.42
C GLN A 127 -7.83 1.60 -13.21
N ASN A 128 -8.03 1.58 -14.53
CA ASN A 128 -7.74 2.72 -15.41
C ASN A 128 -6.34 3.31 -15.18
N GLU A 129 -5.32 2.44 -15.10
CA GLU A 129 -3.91 2.79 -14.86
C GLU A 129 -3.59 3.42 -13.48
N ARG A 130 -4.58 3.48 -12.57
CA ARG A 130 -4.42 4.01 -11.21
C ARG A 130 -4.50 2.92 -10.16
N VAL A 131 -3.73 3.05 -9.08
CA VAL A 131 -3.91 2.18 -7.90
C VAL A 131 -5.11 2.66 -7.11
N VAL A 132 -6.10 1.79 -6.96
CA VAL A 132 -7.39 2.08 -6.29
C VAL A 132 -7.58 1.30 -5.00
N GLY A 133 -6.73 0.32 -4.71
CA GLY A 133 -6.78 -0.41 -3.45
C GLY A 133 -5.53 -1.20 -3.10
N MET A 134 -5.52 -1.69 -1.87
CA MET A 134 -4.47 -2.51 -1.26
C MET A 134 -5.02 -3.84 -0.76
N LEU A 135 -4.66 -4.95 -1.39
CA LEU A 135 -5.08 -6.28 -0.95
C LEU A 135 -4.47 -6.60 0.42
N TYR A 136 -5.31 -6.99 1.39
CA TYR A 136 -4.84 -7.36 2.74
C TYR A 136 -5.30 -8.75 3.19
N MET A 137 -6.35 -9.32 2.60
CA MET A 137 -6.76 -10.70 2.86
C MET A 137 -7.51 -11.29 1.67
N TYR A 138 -7.68 -12.61 1.68
CA TYR A 138 -8.51 -13.32 0.72
C TYR A 138 -9.08 -14.59 1.36
N PHE A 139 -10.16 -15.10 0.77
CA PHE A 139 -10.81 -16.34 1.15
C PHE A 139 -10.89 -17.26 -0.07
N LEU A 140 -10.77 -18.56 0.17
CA LEU A 140 -10.93 -19.60 -0.83
C LEU A 140 -12.27 -20.29 -0.59
N GLU A 141 -13.28 -19.93 -1.38
CA GLU A 141 -14.57 -20.61 -1.45
C GLU A 141 -14.73 -21.23 -2.84
N ASP A 142 -15.91 -21.11 -3.48
CA ASP A 142 -16.10 -21.51 -4.88
C ASP A 142 -15.29 -20.60 -5.85
N ASP A 143 -15.15 -19.32 -5.48
CA ASP A 143 -14.25 -18.33 -6.08
C ASP A 143 -13.23 -17.83 -5.03
N CYS A 144 -12.05 -17.37 -5.46
CA CYS A 144 -11.14 -16.62 -4.59
C CYS A 144 -11.62 -15.17 -4.44
N VAL A 145 -12.07 -14.80 -3.24
CA VAL A 145 -12.54 -13.44 -2.94
C VAL A 145 -11.52 -12.73 -2.06
N GLY A 146 -10.86 -11.71 -2.62
CA GLY A 146 -9.97 -10.79 -1.94
C GLY A 146 -10.72 -9.64 -1.27
N ARG A 147 -10.15 -9.12 -0.18
CA ARG A 147 -10.53 -7.83 0.41
C ARG A 147 -9.36 -6.86 0.31
N ALA A 148 -9.67 -5.65 -0.13
CA ALA A 148 -8.69 -4.58 -0.26
C ALA A 148 -9.14 -3.31 0.46
N VAL A 149 -8.21 -2.57 1.06
CA VAL A 149 -8.50 -1.23 1.58
C VAL A 149 -8.45 -0.23 0.42
N ARG A 150 -9.40 0.70 0.36
CA ARG A 150 -9.45 1.71 -0.72
C ARG A 150 -8.26 2.66 -0.65
N MET A 151 -7.67 2.98 -1.80
CA MET A 151 -6.47 3.83 -1.86
C MET A 151 -6.77 5.28 -1.51
N ASP A 152 -7.93 5.81 -1.89
CA ASP A 152 -8.38 7.16 -1.51
C ASP A 152 -8.52 7.34 0.01
N VAL A 153 -8.96 6.31 0.73
CA VAL A 153 -8.99 6.30 2.21
C VAL A 153 -7.58 6.25 2.81
N ILE A 154 -6.66 5.48 2.21
CA ILE A 154 -5.26 5.42 2.67
C ILE A 154 -4.58 6.76 2.46
N GLU A 155 -4.78 7.40 1.31
CA GLU A 155 -4.23 8.71 0.98
C GLU A 155 -4.71 9.78 1.98
N GLU A 156 -6.02 9.89 2.21
CA GLU A 156 -6.59 10.85 3.18
C GLU A 156 -6.04 10.65 4.60
N ARG A 157 -5.84 9.40 5.02
CA ARG A 157 -5.22 9.07 6.32
C ARG A 157 -3.74 9.43 6.36
N THR A 158 -3.04 9.16 5.28
CA THR A 158 -1.61 9.46 5.13
C THR A 158 -1.36 10.96 5.21
N GLU A 159 -2.10 11.76 4.45
CA GLU A 159 -1.99 13.21 4.52
C GLU A 159 -2.21 13.75 5.95
N ARG A 160 -3.27 13.28 6.62
CA ARG A 160 -3.58 13.71 7.99
C ARG A 160 -2.47 13.31 8.96
N ALA A 161 -1.91 12.12 8.83
CA ALA A 161 -0.81 11.66 9.67
C ALA A 161 0.46 12.50 9.44
N LEU A 162 0.84 12.75 8.19
CA LEU A 162 2.03 13.53 7.86
C LEU A 162 1.90 15.00 8.28
N LYS A 163 0.74 15.62 8.09
CA LYS A 163 0.43 16.98 8.60
C LYS A 163 0.64 17.06 10.13
N ARG A 164 0.20 16.04 10.88
CA ARG A 164 0.40 15.97 12.35
C ARG A 164 1.87 15.79 12.74
N LEU A 165 2.62 14.95 12.03
CA LEU A 165 4.05 14.72 12.30
C LEU A 165 4.86 16.01 12.09
N ARG A 166 4.61 16.73 10.99
CA ARG A 166 5.24 18.02 10.71
C ARG A 166 4.91 19.08 11.77
N GLY A 167 3.66 19.14 12.21
CA GLY A 167 3.25 20.02 13.32
C GLY A 167 4.02 19.75 14.62
N ARG A 168 4.28 18.48 14.94
CA ARG A 168 5.07 18.07 16.11
C ARG A 168 6.56 18.40 15.99
N GLN A 169 7.14 18.26 14.80
CA GLN A 169 8.54 18.64 14.56
C GLN A 169 8.75 20.14 14.72
N ARG A 170 7.86 20.98 14.17
CA ARG A 170 7.89 22.44 14.38
C ARG A 170 7.71 22.84 15.84
N ALA A 171 6.84 22.16 16.60
CA ALA A 171 6.66 22.44 18.02
C ALA A 171 7.88 22.06 18.88
N ARG A 172 8.69 21.09 18.43
CA ARG A 172 9.94 20.69 19.11
C ARG A 172 11.12 21.63 18.81
N SER A 173 11.16 22.25 17.63
CA SER A 173 12.19 23.25 17.29
C SER A 173 11.98 24.63 17.90
N ILE A 174 10.83 24.86 18.56
CA ILE A 174 10.46 26.15 19.19
C ILE A 174 10.64 26.12 20.71
N ARG A 175 11.03 24.99 21.32
CA ARG A 175 11.38 24.96 22.74
C ARG A 175 12.89 25.23 22.89
N PRO A 176 13.29 26.40 23.43
CA PRO A 176 14.68 26.70 23.79
C PRO A 176 15.17 25.83 24.95
#